data_AF-A0A928L4U2-F1
#
_entry.id   AF-A0A928L4U2-F1
#
_cell.length_a   1.000
_cell.length_b   1.000
_cell.length_c   1.000
_cell.angle_alpha   90.00
_cell.angle_beta   90.00
_cell.angle_gamma   90.00
#
_symmetry.space_group_name_H-M   'P 1'
#
loop_
_entity.id
_entity.type
_entity.pdbx_description
1 polymer ?
#
loop_
_entity_poly.entity_id
_entity_poly.type
_entity_poly.pdbx_seq_one_letter_code
_entity_poly.pdbx_strand_id
1 'polypeptide(L)' 'MDELKIPEKFILSIKEAALYFGMGEKKIRRMAEDNEGDFALYNGNRYLVIRPLMEQYFTALAKKGDTQDAESNTGK' A
#
# COMPACT_ATOMS: atom_id res chain seq x y z
N MET A 1 -17.95 22.17 7.20
CA MET A 1 -17.50 21.38 6.05
C MET A 1 -17.34 19.97 6.55
N ASP A 2 -18.14 19.04 6.07
CA ASP A 2 -18.06 17.64 6.49
C ASP A 2 -16.70 17.07 6.08
N GLU A 3 -15.81 16.94 7.05
CA GLU A 3 -14.55 16.26 6.88
C GLU A 3 -14.85 14.77 6.72
N LEU A 4 -14.83 14.29 5.48
CA LEU A 4 -15.01 12.86 5.19
C LEU A 4 -14.03 12.05 6.03
N LYS A 5 -14.55 11.06 6.74
CA LYS A 5 -13.73 10.19 7.57
C LYS A 5 -12.78 9.40 6.66
N ILE A 6 -11.57 9.12 7.14
CA ILE A 6 -10.55 8.34 6.40
C ILE A 6 -11.12 7.06 5.73
N PRO A 7 -11.93 6.21 6.39
CA PRO A 7 -12.53 5.02 5.77
C PRO A 7 -13.58 5.31 4.68
N GLU A 8 -14.02 6.55 4.50
CA GLU A 8 -14.98 6.94 3.45
C GLU A 8 -14.26 7.41 2.17
N LYS A 9 -12.97 7.72 2.26
CA LYS A 9 -12.18 8.22 1.13
C LYS A 9 -11.69 7.08 0.23
N PHE A 10 -11.89 7.24 -1.08
CA PHE A 10 -11.40 6.30 -2.10
C PHE A 10 -9.88 6.41 -2.30
N ILE A 11 -9.36 7.64 -2.29
CA ILE A 11 -7.93 7.95 -2.41
C ILE A 11 -7.46 8.53 -1.07
N LEU A 12 -6.33 8.04 -0.59
CA LEU A 12 -5.67 8.47 0.62
C LEU A 12 -4.34 9.15 0.28
N SER A 13 -4.00 10.20 1.02
CA SER A 13 -2.62 10.68 1.07
C SER A 13 -1.73 9.67 1.81
N ILE A 14 -0.41 9.78 1.66
CA ILE A 14 0.56 8.94 2.40
C ILE A 14 0.30 8.97 3.92
N LYS A 15 -0.07 10.13 4.46
CA LYS A 15 -0.37 10.29 5.89
C LYS A 15 -1.65 9.57 6.30
N GLU A 16 -2.69 9.69 5.50
CA GLU A 16 -3.97 9.03 5.77
C GLU A 16 -3.85 7.51 5.60
N ALA A 17 -3.11 7.05 4.59
CA ALA A 17 -2.81 5.63 4.41
C ALA A 17 -2.00 5.09 5.59
N ALA A 18 -1.02 5.85 6.08
CA ALA A 18 -0.25 5.48 7.27
C ALA A 18 -1.15 5.27 8.50
N LEU A 19 -2.11 6.17 8.73
CA LEU A 19 -3.10 6.06 9.81
C LEU A 19 -4.10 4.92 9.59
N TYR A 20 -4.57 4.75 8.36
CA TYR A 20 -5.58 3.74 8.00
C TYR A 20 -5.03 2.31 8.10
N PHE A 21 -3.83 2.07 7.56
CA PHE A 21 -3.19 0.76 7.54
C PHE A 21 -2.25 0.52 8.74
N GLY A 22 -2.05 1.51 9.62
CA GLY A 22 -1.18 1.42 10.78
C GLY A 22 0.31 1.24 10.44
N MET A 23 0.77 1.79 9.30
CA MET A 23 2.15 1.69 8.83
C MET A 23 2.86 3.04 8.81
N GLY A 24 4.18 3.03 8.93
CA GLY A 24 4.96 4.27 8.88
C GLY A 24 4.91 4.95 7.51
N GLU A 25 4.76 6.28 7.49
CA GLU A 25 4.69 7.09 6.26
C GLU A 25 5.86 6.83 5.29
N LYS A 26 7.08 6.64 5.82
CA LYS A 26 8.27 6.34 5.00
C LYS A 26 8.13 5.02 4.25
N LYS A 27 7.51 4.01 4.87
CA LYS A 27 7.30 2.69 4.25
C LYS A 27 6.25 2.79 3.15
N ILE A 28 5.11 3.43 3.44
CA ILE A 28 4.05 3.67 2.44
C ILE A 28 4.60 4.47 1.25
N ARG A 29 5.42 5.49 1.51
CA ARG A 29 6.07 6.27 0.46
C ARG A 29 6.96 5.42 -0.43
N ARG A 30 7.84 4.60 0.15
CA ARG A 30 8.71 3.70 -0.62
C ARG A 30 7.91 2.74 -1.48
N MET A 31 6.90 2.08 -0.90
CA MET A 31 6.03 1.17 -1.67
C MET A 31 5.31 1.90 -2.82
N ALA A 32 4.95 3.17 -2.64
CA ALA A 32 4.34 3.98 -3.69
C ALA A 32 5.34 4.42 -4.77
N GLU A 33 6.58 4.72 -4.40
CA GLU A 33 7.68 5.03 -5.34
C GLU A 33 8.07 3.79 -6.15
N ASP A 34 8.14 2.62 -5.49
CA ASP A 34 8.44 1.33 -6.10
C ASP A 34 7.26 0.75 -6.91
N ASN A 35 6.09 1.44 -6.88
CA ASN A 35 4.83 0.99 -7.49
C ASN A 35 4.46 -0.47 -7.14
N GLU A 36 4.71 -0.86 -5.89
CA GLU A 36 4.33 -2.20 -5.42
C GLU A 36 2.81 -2.37 -5.52
N GLY A 37 2.35 -3.42 -6.21
CA GLY A 37 0.93 -3.77 -6.25
C GLY A 37 0.00 -2.75 -6.93
N ASP A 38 0.53 -1.86 -7.76
CA ASP A 38 -0.22 -0.91 -8.60
C ASP A 38 -1.25 -0.03 -7.85
N PHE A 39 -1.08 0.17 -6.54
CA PHE A 39 -2.01 0.96 -5.74
C PHE A 39 -1.64 2.44 -5.67
N ALA A 40 -0.48 2.83 -6.17
CA ALA A 40 0.06 4.17 -6.09
C ALA A 40 -0.29 5.00 -7.32
N LEU A 41 -0.76 6.24 -7.09
CA LEU A 41 -1.01 7.23 -8.12
C LEU A 41 -0.06 8.40 -7.92
N TYR A 42 0.75 8.70 -8.95
CA TYR A 42 1.59 9.89 -8.94
C TYR A 42 0.81 11.11 -9.42
N ASN A 43 0.62 12.09 -8.54
CA ASN A 43 -0.04 13.36 -8.84
C ASN A 43 0.96 14.53 -8.74
N GLY A 44 1.76 14.69 -9.79
CA GLY A 44 2.66 15.82 -10.01
C GLY A 44 3.88 15.86 -9.08
N ASN A 45 3.66 16.06 -7.78
CA ASN A 45 4.70 16.12 -6.73
C ASN A 45 4.39 15.25 -5.50
N ARG A 46 3.25 14.55 -5.50
CA ARG A 46 2.78 13.75 -4.38
C ARG A 46 2.30 12.40 -4.86
N TYR A 47 2.58 11.38 -4.05
CA TYR A 47 1.97 10.07 -4.20
C TYR A 47 0.65 10.01 -3.43
N LEU A 48 -0.33 9.41 -4.09
CA LEU A 48 -1.64 9.10 -3.55
C LEU A 48 -1.81 7.58 -3.56
N VAL A 49 -2.57 7.08 -2.61
CA VAL A 49 -2.83 5.66 -2.42
C VAL A 49 -4.29 5.38 -2.75
N ILE A 50 -4.55 4.47 -3.68
CA ILE A 50 -5.89 3.98 -3.97
C ILE A 50 -6.21 2.90 -2.92
N ARG A 51 -7.05 3.25 -1.95
CA ARG A 51 -7.38 2.39 -0.80
C ARG A 51 -7.79 0.96 -1.18
N PRO A 52 -8.78 0.74 -2.07
CA PRO A 52 -9.24 -0.61 -2.38
C PRO A 52 -8.18 -1.47 -3.09
N LEU A 53 -7.27 -0.86 -3.87
CA LEU A 53 -6.17 -1.60 -4.50
C LEU A 53 -5.14 -2.04 -3.45
N MET A 54 -4.82 -1.15 -2.52
CA MET A 54 -3.90 -1.47 -1.42
C MET A 54 -4.47 -2.52 -0.46
N GLU A 55 -5.78 -2.48 -0.18
CA GLU A 55 -6.47 -3.51 0.60
C GLU A 55 -6.43 -4.88 -0.11
N GLN A 56 -6.65 -4.90 -1.43
CA GLN A 56 -6.52 -6.11 -2.23
C GLN A 56 -5.09 -6.65 -2.22
N TYR A 57 -4.10 -5.77 -2.33
CA TYR A 57 -2.68 -6.14 -2.25
C TYR A 57 -2.36 -6.82 -0.92
N PHE A 58 -2.76 -6.24 0.22
CA PHE A 58 -2.53 -6.88 1.52
C PHE A 58 -3.31 -8.17 1.71
N THR A 59 -4.53 -8.24 1.21
CA THR A 59 -5.32 -9.48 1.23
C THR A 59 -4.66 -10.57 0.39
N ALA A 60 -4.11 -10.22 -0.77
CA ALA A 60 -3.38 -11.15 -1.63
C ALA A 60 -2.05 -11.60 -1.01
N LEU A 61 -1.32 -10.70 -0.36
CA LEU A 61 -0.11 -11.03 0.39
C LEU A 61 -0.40 -11.98 1.57
N ALA A 62 -1.46 -11.72 2.34
CA ALA A 62 -1.86 -12.59 3.43
C ALA A 62 -2.20 -14.02 2.94
N LYS A 63 -2.87 -14.14 1.79
CA LYS A 63 -3.17 -15.44 1.15
C LYS A 63 -1.91 -16.17 0.65
N LYS A 64 -0.86 -15.45 0.26
CA LYS A 64 0.41 -16.05 -0.18
C LYS A 64 1.27 -16.57 0.97
N GLY A 65 0.98 -16.15 2.21
CA GLY A 65 1.72 -16.55 3.41
C GLY A 65 1.64 -18.05 3.75
N ASP A 66 0.73 -18.82 3.14
CA ASP A 66 0.65 -20.29 3.30
C ASP A 66 1.61 -21.06 2.35
N THR A 67 2.40 -20.38 1.51
CA THR A 67 3.36 -21.07 0.63
C THR A 67 4.58 -20.20 0.32
N GLN A 68 5.40 -19.89 1.33
CA GLN A 68 6.77 -19.39 1.11
C GLN A 68 7.79 -20.06 2.04
N ASP A 69 7.74 -21.40 2.11
CA ASP A 69 8.90 -22.24 2.41
C ASP A 69 9.28 -23.01 1.13
N ALA A 70 9.79 -22.32 0.11
CA ALA A 70 10.46 -22.96 -1.03
C ALA A 70 11.39 -21.98 -1.74
N GLU A 71 12.64 -22.00 -1.27
CA GLU A 71 13.86 -21.91 -2.08
C GLU A 71 14.08 -20.71 -3.01
N SER A 72 14.93 -19.80 -2.55
CA SER A 72 16.00 -19.27 -3.40
C SER A 72 17.33 -19.31 -2.64
N ASN A 73 17.82 -20.52 -2.39
CA ASN A 73 19.26 -20.78 -2.27
C ASN A 73 19.67 -21.62 -3.48
N THR A 74 20.35 -20.98 -4.43
CA THR A 74 21.24 -21.45 -5.52
C THR A 74 21.14 -20.36 -6.57
N GLY A 75 22.15 -19.62 -6.98
CA GLY A 75 23.59 -19.73 -6.82
C GLY A 75 24.19 -19.05 -8.04
N LYS A 76 25.00 -18.00 -7.83
CA LYS A 76 26.20 -17.71 -8.61
C LYS A 76 27.06 -16.68 -7.88
#